data_AF-A0A448YR34-F1
#
_entry.id   AF-A0A448YR34-F1
#
_cell.length_a   1.000
_cell.length_b   1.000
_cell.length_c   1.000
_cell.angle_alpha   90.00
_cell.angle_beta   90.00
_cell.angle_gamma   90.00
#
_symmetry.space_group_name_H-M   'P 1'
#
loop_
_entity.id
_entity.type
_entity.pdbx_description
1 polymer ?
#
loop_
_entity_poly.entity_id
_entity_poly.type
_entity_poly.pdbx_seq_one_letter_code
_entity_poly.pdbx_strand_id
1 'polypeptide(L)'
;MVVIRTVQVGTDVQSIKAIQLTPESFAKFGAVFSADEQMSNVSQTSANQGTATKLLKVAPVTNNSDAAPSGKRATANWNIFRCSPPNHLIRQEVGHTTYLAKVLERHPYTTQTFVPMGRDAHEIGFLVICAPDDPVDHLPDFTKAEAFLCRGDQSVTYGVATWHAPMIVIGPHDHLDFAVLVHESGVPEEDCQEVTYEPGFKVLLS
;
A
#
# COMPACT_ATOMS: atom_id res chain seq x y z
N MET A 1 4.65 15.16 -4.83
CA MET A 1 5.54 14.49 -3.86
C MET A 1 6.63 15.45 -3.40
N VAL A 2 6.98 15.39 -2.13
CA VAL A 2 8.12 16.08 -1.51
C VAL A 2 8.79 15.15 -0.50
N VAL A 3 10.12 15.05 -0.52
CA VAL A 3 10.88 14.36 0.53
C VAL A 3 10.98 15.27 1.75
N ILE A 4 10.40 14.83 2.87
CA ILE A 4 10.34 15.62 4.12
C ILE A 4 11.42 15.21 5.13
N ARG A 5 12.00 14.01 4.99
CA ARG A 5 13.08 13.52 5.86
C ARG A 5 13.92 12.46 5.16
N THR A 6 15.20 12.41 5.53
CA THR A 6 16.08 11.24 5.32
C THR A 6 16.51 10.68 6.68
N VAL A 7 16.31 9.38 6.88
CA VAL A 7 16.64 8.64 8.10
C VAL A 7 17.88 7.77 7.85
N GLN A 8 18.83 7.81 8.78
CA GLN A 8 19.99 6.90 8.77
C GLN A 8 19.60 5.60 9.49
N VAL A 9 19.62 4.50 8.76
CA VAL A 9 19.26 3.18 9.28
C VAL A 9 20.51 2.55 9.91
N GLY A 10 20.42 2.23 11.20
CA GLY A 10 21.50 1.55 11.92
C GLY A 10 21.72 0.12 11.41
N THR A 11 22.89 -0.46 11.73
CA THR A 11 23.25 -1.83 11.31
C THR A 11 22.44 -2.90 12.03
N ASP A 12 21.89 -2.60 13.20
CA ASP A 12 21.27 -3.56 14.11
C ASP A 12 19.75 -3.66 13.93
N VAL A 13 19.19 -3.03 12.89
CA VAL A 13 17.76 -3.09 12.58
C VAL A 13 17.41 -4.50 12.10
N GLN A 14 16.50 -5.14 12.82
CA GLN A 14 15.99 -6.46 12.46
C GLN A 14 15.21 -6.41 11.15
N SER A 15 15.28 -7.50 10.38
CA SER A 15 14.50 -7.61 9.14
C SER A 15 13.03 -7.84 9.48
N ILE A 16 12.14 -7.18 8.75
CA ILE A 16 10.69 -7.35 8.86
C ILE A 16 10.30 -8.58 8.07
N LYS A 17 9.61 -9.54 8.69
CA LYS A 17 9.11 -10.70 7.97
C LYS A 17 7.77 -10.36 7.32
N ALA A 18 7.67 -10.57 6.01
CA ALA A 18 6.41 -10.43 5.30
C ALA A 18 5.45 -11.58 5.66
N ILE A 19 4.19 -11.24 5.85
CA ILE A 19 3.09 -12.19 6.11
C ILE A 19 2.09 -12.15 4.95
N GLN A 20 1.16 -13.08 4.90
CA GLN A 20 0.08 -13.03 3.91
C GLN A 20 -0.86 -11.86 4.22
N LEU A 21 -1.31 -11.16 3.18
CA LEU A 21 -2.33 -10.13 3.33
C LEU A 21 -3.69 -10.78 3.63
N THR A 22 -4.36 -10.34 4.69
CA THR A 22 -5.80 -10.56 4.93
C THR A 22 -6.47 -9.23 5.29
N PRO A 23 -7.81 -9.12 5.21
CA PRO A 23 -8.52 -7.94 5.69
C PRO A 23 -8.19 -7.60 7.16
N GLU A 24 -8.06 -8.60 8.03
CA GLU A 24 -7.77 -8.44 9.45
C GLU A 24 -6.33 -7.98 9.70
N SER A 25 -5.36 -8.57 8.98
CA SER A 25 -3.95 -8.21 9.14
C SER A 25 -3.67 -6.76 8.72
N PHE A 26 -4.47 -6.22 7.79
CA PHE A 26 -4.30 -4.89 7.23
C PHE A 26 -5.19 -3.80 7.85
N ALA A 27 -6.14 -4.17 8.71
CA ALA A 27 -7.22 -3.29 9.19
C ALA A 27 -6.74 -1.99 9.86
N LYS A 28 -5.52 -1.97 10.43
CA LYS A 28 -4.94 -0.76 11.04
C LYS A 28 -4.35 0.24 10.05
N PHE A 29 -4.08 -0.19 8.81
CA PHE A 29 -3.48 0.62 7.76
C PHE A 29 -4.49 1.05 6.69
N GLY A 30 -5.63 0.37 6.63
CA GLY A 30 -6.68 0.70 5.67
C GLY A 30 -7.62 -0.46 5.45
N ALA A 31 -7.95 -0.72 4.19
CA ALA A 31 -8.89 -1.77 3.80
C ALA A 31 -8.35 -2.62 2.66
N VAL A 32 -8.83 -3.85 2.57
CA VAL A 32 -8.52 -4.81 1.51
C VAL A 32 -9.83 -5.15 0.79
N PHE A 33 -9.77 -5.24 -0.53
CA PHE A 33 -10.80 -5.92 -1.32
C PHE A 33 -10.31 -7.34 -1.54
N SER A 34 -10.96 -8.29 -0.88
CA SER A 34 -10.71 -9.71 -1.07
C SER A 34 -12.04 -10.44 -0.95
N ALA A 35 -12.66 -10.72 -2.10
CA ALA A 35 -14.04 -11.19 -2.15
C ALA A 35 -14.23 -12.46 -1.32
N ASP A 36 -13.44 -13.50 -1.57
CA ASP A 36 -13.58 -14.80 -0.91
C ASP A 36 -13.42 -14.70 0.62
N GLU A 37 -12.47 -13.87 1.09
CA GLU A 37 -12.24 -13.64 2.52
C GLU A 37 -13.37 -12.84 3.18
N GLN A 38 -14.09 -12.01 2.41
CA GLN A 38 -15.09 -11.06 2.93
C GLN A 38 -16.54 -11.51 2.73
N MET A 39 -16.80 -12.51 1.87
CA MET A 39 -18.15 -13.02 1.57
C MET A 39 -18.95 -13.44 2.81
N SER A 40 -18.28 -13.92 3.86
CA SER A 40 -18.92 -14.40 5.09
C SER A 40 -19.02 -13.35 6.20
N ASN A 41 -18.21 -12.29 6.14
CA ASN A 41 -17.97 -11.39 7.26
C ASN A 41 -18.40 -9.93 6.99
N VAL A 42 -18.82 -9.61 5.76
CA VAL A 42 -19.27 -8.27 5.36
C VAL A 42 -20.78 -8.27 5.08
N SER A 43 -21.45 -7.17 5.40
CA SER A 43 -22.86 -6.97 5.05
C SER A 43 -23.05 -7.07 3.54
N GLN A 44 -24.02 -7.86 3.10
CA GLN A 44 -24.25 -8.15 1.69
C GLN A 44 -25.69 -7.93 1.27
N THR A 45 -25.89 -7.58 0.01
CA THR A 45 -27.21 -7.50 -0.63
C THR A 45 -27.20 -8.24 -1.95
N SER A 46 -28.34 -8.81 -2.34
CA SER A 46 -28.49 -9.33 -3.70
C SER A 46 -28.65 -8.18 -4.69
N ALA A 47 -28.03 -8.33 -5.86
CA ALA A 47 -28.11 -7.41 -6.99
C ALA A 47 -28.33 -8.20 -8.29
N ASN A 48 -28.53 -7.50 -9.40
CA ASN A 48 -28.71 -8.09 -10.74
C ASN A 48 -29.76 -9.21 -10.78
N GLN A 49 -30.95 -8.94 -10.22
CA GLN A 49 -32.07 -9.89 -10.18
C GLN A 49 -31.69 -11.28 -9.59
N GLY A 50 -30.79 -11.30 -8.59
CA GLY A 50 -30.39 -12.54 -7.91
C GLY A 50 -29.06 -13.13 -8.38
N THR A 51 -28.44 -12.56 -9.41
CA THR A 51 -27.21 -13.10 -10.02
C THR A 51 -25.91 -12.49 -9.48
N ALA A 52 -26.00 -11.46 -8.64
CA ALA A 52 -24.82 -10.85 -8.02
C ALA A 52 -25.00 -10.68 -6.51
N THR A 53 -23.90 -10.86 -5.78
CA THR A 53 -23.78 -10.51 -4.37
C THR A 53 -22.97 -9.23 -4.26
N LYS A 54 -23.59 -8.16 -3.73
CA LYS A 54 -22.93 -6.88 -3.47
C LYS A 54 -22.45 -6.84 -2.02
N LEU A 55 -21.14 -6.94 -1.83
CA LEU A 55 -20.49 -6.65 -0.55
C LEU A 55 -20.52 -5.14 -0.30
N LEU A 56 -21.08 -4.73 0.84
CA LEU A 56 -21.35 -3.33 1.13
C LEU A 56 -20.18 -2.66 1.85
N LYS A 57 -19.74 -1.51 1.31
CA LYS A 57 -18.80 -0.59 1.97
C LYS A 57 -17.49 -1.25 2.41
N VAL A 58 -16.92 -2.09 1.54
CA VAL A 58 -15.70 -2.87 1.80
C VAL A 58 -14.48 -1.99 2.07
N ALA A 59 -14.33 -0.88 1.35
CA ALA A 59 -13.26 0.09 1.55
C ALA A 59 -13.81 1.53 1.46
N PRO A 60 -13.31 2.46 2.28
CA PRO A 60 -13.67 3.87 2.19
C PRO A 60 -12.95 4.55 1.02
N VAL A 61 -13.56 5.62 0.49
CA VAL A 61 -12.93 6.56 -0.45
C VAL A 61 -13.07 7.94 0.18
N THR A 62 -11.95 8.49 0.67
CA THR A 62 -11.95 9.72 1.47
C THR A 62 -11.15 10.82 0.78
N ASN A 63 -11.69 12.04 0.81
CA ASN A 63 -11.04 13.26 0.35
C ASN A 63 -11.19 14.35 1.43
N ASN A 64 -10.09 14.68 2.09
CA ASN A 64 -9.99 15.67 3.14
C ASN A 64 -9.20 16.91 2.68
N SER A 65 -9.09 17.16 1.36
CA SER A 65 -8.33 18.30 0.83
C SER A 65 -8.84 19.66 1.33
N ASP A 66 -10.09 19.74 1.78
CA ASP A 66 -10.65 20.96 2.36
C ASP A 66 -9.96 21.36 3.68
N ALA A 67 -9.26 20.42 4.34
CA ALA A 67 -8.43 20.67 5.52
C ALA A 67 -6.98 21.04 5.16
N ALA A 68 -6.60 21.02 3.87
CA ALA A 68 -5.23 21.28 3.44
C ALA A 68 -4.91 22.80 3.45
N PRO A 69 -3.69 23.21 3.86
CA PRO A 69 -3.31 24.62 3.97
C PRO A 69 -3.44 25.45 2.68
N SER A 70 -3.26 24.84 1.51
CA SER A 70 -3.37 25.53 0.22
C SER A 70 -4.79 26.01 -0.09
N GLY A 71 -5.81 25.43 0.56
CA GLY A 71 -7.21 25.62 0.20
C GLY A 71 -7.58 25.07 -1.19
N LYS A 72 -6.69 24.33 -1.85
CA LYS A 72 -6.97 23.72 -3.15
C LYS A 72 -7.67 22.39 -2.96
N ARG A 73 -8.86 22.29 -3.54
CA ARG A 73 -9.63 21.05 -3.54
C ARG A 73 -9.00 20.01 -4.46
N ALA A 74 -8.85 18.79 -3.95
CA ALA A 74 -8.39 17.65 -4.72
C ALA A 74 -9.53 17.01 -5.53
N THR A 75 -9.22 16.52 -6.73
CA THR A 75 -10.18 15.81 -7.60
C THR A 75 -9.92 14.31 -7.58
N ALA A 76 -10.99 13.50 -7.64
CA ALA A 76 -10.87 12.05 -7.73
C ALA A 76 -10.34 11.65 -9.11
N ASN A 77 -9.21 10.95 -9.13
CA ASN A 77 -8.52 10.55 -10.35
C ASN A 77 -8.37 9.02 -10.38
N TRP A 78 -8.70 8.43 -11.52
CA TRP A 78 -8.26 7.08 -11.86
C TRP A 78 -6.99 7.18 -12.70
N ASN A 79 -5.92 6.58 -12.21
CA ASN A 79 -4.65 6.45 -12.88
C ASN A 79 -4.39 4.98 -13.22
N ILE A 80 -3.50 4.73 -14.19
CA ILE A 80 -2.96 3.39 -14.45
C ILE A 80 -1.48 3.42 -14.10
N PHE A 81 -1.07 2.49 -13.24
CA PHE A 81 0.32 2.29 -12.89
C PHE A 81 0.79 0.98 -13.49
N ARG A 82 1.79 1.04 -14.38
CA ARG A 82 2.54 -0.13 -14.82
C ARG A 82 3.79 -0.25 -13.98
N CYS A 83 3.79 -1.15 -13.01
CA CYS A 83 4.88 -1.31 -12.06
C CYS A 83 5.75 -2.51 -12.46
N SER A 84 7.06 -2.28 -12.59
CA SER A 84 8.05 -3.35 -12.80
C SER A 84 8.74 -3.74 -11.49
N PRO A 85 9.20 -5.00 -11.34
CA PRO A 85 9.93 -5.43 -10.15
C PRO A 85 11.19 -4.58 -9.92
N PRO A 86 11.42 -4.07 -8.70
CA PRO A 86 12.62 -3.31 -8.36
C PRO A 86 13.81 -4.25 -8.14
N ASN A 87 14.26 -4.93 -9.20
CA ASN A 87 15.28 -6.00 -9.14
C ASN A 87 16.59 -5.57 -8.45
N HIS A 88 16.96 -4.29 -8.52
CA HIS A 88 18.16 -3.75 -7.86
C HIS A 88 18.03 -3.65 -6.32
N LEU A 89 16.81 -3.76 -5.77
CA LEU A 89 16.51 -3.79 -4.34
C LEU A 89 16.17 -5.19 -3.83
N ILE A 90 16.05 -6.18 -4.72
CA ILE A 90 15.71 -7.56 -4.38
C ILE A 90 16.98 -8.39 -4.40
N ARG A 91 17.24 -9.14 -3.33
CA ARG A 91 18.30 -10.13 -3.24
C ARG A 91 17.69 -11.50 -2.99
N GLN A 92 18.01 -12.43 -3.88
CA GLN A 92 17.69 -13.84 -3.70
C GLN A 92 18.93 -14.55 -3.17
N GLU A 93 18.80 -15.15 -2.00
CA GLU A 93 19.83 -15.95 -1.35
C GLU A 93 19.30 -17.37 -1.16
N VAL A 94 20.18 -18.29 -0.77
CA VAL A 94 19.77 -19.69 -0.59
C VAL A 94 18.72 -19.76 0.52
N GLY A 95 17.52 -20.18 0.16
CA GLY A 95 16.41 -20.40 1.07
C GLY A 95 15.62 -19.15 1.48
N HIS A 96 15.97 -17.95 0.99
CA HIS A 96 15.19 -16.75 1.30
C HIS A 96 15.37 -15.61 0.29
N THR A 97 14.35 -14.75 0.19
CA THR A 97 14.38 -13.54 -0.64
C THR A 97 14.20 -12.30 0.24
N THR A 98 15.03 -11.28 0.02
CA THR A 98 14.99 -10.02 0.77
C THR A 98 14.73 -8.85 -0.18
N TYR A 99 13.84 -7.93 0.21
CA TYR A 99 13.66 -6.62 -0.39
C TYR A 99 14.27 -5.53 0.50
N LEU A 100 15.01 -4.58 -0.09
CA LEU A 100 15.57 -3.42 0.61
C LEU A 100 14.62 -2.21 0.43
N ALA A 101 13.82 -1.93 1.44
CA ALA A 101 12.92 -0.79 1.46
C ALA A 101 13.70 0.50 1.72
N LYS A 102 13.52 1.48 0.83
CA LYS A 102 14.23 2.76 0.87
C LYS A 102 13.35 3.98 1.07
N VAL A 103 12.05 3.83 0.88
CA VAL A 103 11.09 4.94 0.94
C VAL A 103 9.82 4.45 1.63
N LEU A 104 9.30 5.27 2.53
CA LEU A 104 7.90 5.23 2.92
C LEU A 104 7.29 6.59 2.60
N GLU A 105 6.10 6.57 2.01
CA GLU A 105 5.34 7.72 1.59
C GLU A 105 3.95 7.73 2.23
N ARG A 106 3.31 8.90 2.26
CA ARG A 106 1.90 9.02 2.65
C ARG A 106 1.19 10.04 1.80
N HIS A 107 -0.13 9.89 1.73
CA HIS A 107 -1.06 10.85 1.16
C HIS A 107 -1.85 11.52 2.30
N PRO A 108 -1.45 12.73 2.76
CA PRO A 108 -1.96 13.32 4.01
C PRO A 108 -3.48 13.55 4.06
N TYR A 109 -4.13 13.74 2.90
CA TYR A 109 -5.53 14.15 2.82
C TYR A 109 -6.44 13.22 2.03
N THR A 110 -5.95 12.06 1.56
CA THR A 110 -6.78 11.14 0.77
C THR A 110 -6.43 9.70 1.06
N THR A 111 -7.42 8.82 0.90
CA THR A 111 -7.12 7.41 0.68
C THR A 111 -6.47 7.21 -0.69
N GLN A 112 -5.69 6.16 -0.85
CA GLN A 112 -5.18 5.71 -2.15
C GLN A 112 -5.44 4.22 -2.32
N THR A 113 -6.05 3.84 -3.44
CA THR A 113 -6.41 2.45 -3.73
C THR A 113 -5.64 1.93 -4.92
N PHE A 114 -5.08 0.73 -4.83
CA PHE A 114 -4.48 -0.02 -5.93
C PHE A 114 -5.27 -1.30 -6.17
N VAL A 115 -5.78 -1.45 -7.39
CA VAL A 115 -6.49 -2.64 -7.87
C VAL A 115 -5.60 -3.36 -8.90
N PRO A 116 -5.04 -4.54 -8.60
CA PRO A 116 -4.24 -5.28 -9.57
C PRO A 116 -5.09 -5.68 -10.79
N MET A 117 -4.50 -5.63 -11.97
CA MET A 117 -5.18 -5.93 -13.23
C MET A 117 -4.54 -7.14 -13.93
N GLY A 118 -5.34 -8.17 -14.16
CA GLY A 118 -4.96 -9.29 -15.03
C GLY A 118 -3.95 -10.28 -14.45
N ARG A 119 -3.81 -10.35 -13.12
CA ARG A 119 -2.98 -11.35 -12.44
C ARG A 119 -3.82 -12.55 -11.99
N ASP A 120 -3.20 -13.72 -11.92
CA ASP A 120 -3.81 -14.92 -11.34
C ASP A 120 -4.19 -14.69 -9.86
N ALA A 121 -5.36 -15.17 -9.46
CA ALA A 121 -5.93 -14.93 -8.13
C ALA A 121 -5.15 -15.61 -6.99
N HIS A 122 -4.36 -16.63 -7.29
CA HIS A 122 -3.59 -17.37 -6.28
C HIS A 122 -2.11 -17.00 -6.28
N GLU A 123 -1.66 -16.23 -7.27
CA GLU A 123 -0.27 -15.81 -7.40
C GLU A 123 0.04 -14.59 -6.54
N ILE A 124 1.11 -14.68 -5.74
CA ILE A 124 1.69 -13.50 -5.07
C ILE A 124 2.36 -12.61 -6.12
N GLY A 125 1.78 -11.44 -6.37
CA GLY A 125 2.21 -10.53 -7.44
C GLY A 125 2.83 -9.23 -6.94
N PHE A 126 2.62 -8.86 -5.68
CA PHE A 126 3.13 -7.61 -5.13
C PHE A 126 3.30 -7.65 -3.61
N LEU A 127 4.11 -6.73 -3.11
CA LEU A 127 4.42 -6.52 -1.71
C LEU A 127 3.89 -5.16 -1.26
N VAL A 128 3.20 -5.15 -0.14
CA VAL A 128 2.79 -3.92 0.55
C VAL A 128 3.60 -3.81 1.84
N ILE A 129 4.08 -2.61 2.15
CA ILE A 129 4.75 -2.32 3.42
C ILE A 129 4.07 -1.10 4.01
N CYS A 130 3.63 -1.16 5.26
CA CYS A 130 3.04 -0.04 5.97
C CYS A 130 3.72 0.18 7.31
N ALA A 131 3.74 1.42 7.78
CA ALA A 131 4.27 1.78 9.08
C ALA A 131 3.25 2.62 9.87
N PRO A 132 3.18 2.46 11.20
CA PRO A 132 2.46 3.43 12.03
C PRO A 132 3.23 4.75 12.11
N ASP A 133 2.53 5.83 12.46
CA ASP A 133 3.16 7.07 12.87
C ASP A 133 3.96 6.87 14.17
N ASP A 134 5.15 7.46 14.24
CA ASP A 134 5.84 7.70 15.50
C ASP A 134 5.06 8.77 16.31
N PRO A 135 4.81 8.54 17.61
CA PRO A 135 4.01 9.45 18.43
C PRO A 135 4.69 10.79 18.73
N VAL A 136 5.99 10.95 18.44
CA VAL A 136 6.77 12.15 18.76
C VAL A 136 6.83 13.10 17.57
N ASP A 137 7.20 12.61 16.40
CA ASP A 137 7.43 13.46 15.22
C ASP A 137 6.46 13.21 14.06
N HIS A 138 5.54 12.23 14.20
CA HIS A 138 4.56 11.86 13.19
C HIS A 138 5.18 11.44 11.84
N LEU A 139 6.44 10.98 11.87
CA LEU A 139 7.11 10.30 10.78
C LEU A 139 6.86 8.78 10.89
N PRO A 140 7.14 8.00 9.84
CA PRO A 140 6.94 6.55 9.90
C PRO A 140 7.92 5.87 10.87
N ASP A 141 7.38 5.17 11.87
CA ASP A 141 8.15 4.24 12.71
C ASP A 141 8.41 2.94 11.94
N PHE A 142 9.46 2.97 11.12
CA PHE A 142 9.84 1.83 10.28
C PHE A 142 10.27 0.59 11.09
N THR A 143 10.60 0.73 12.38
CA THR A 143 10.93 -0.40 13.25
C THR A 143 9.70 -1.22 13.63
N LYS A 144 8.51 -0.63 13.50
CA LYS A 144 7.20 -1.26 13.67
C LYS A 144 6.45 -1.44 12.34
N ALA A 145 7.15 -1.33 11.22
CA ALA A 145 6.55 -1.56 9.92
C ALA A 145 6.16 -3.04 9.74
N GLU A 146 5.08 -3.25 9.00
CA GLU A 146 4.58 -4.57 8.63
C GLU A 146 4.56 -4.71 7.12
N ALA A 147 4.83 -5.93 6.66
CA ALA A 147 4.93 -6.25 5.25
C ALA A 147 3.97 -7.38 4.89
N PHE A 148 3.32 -7.24 3.73
CA PHE A 148 2.22 -8.10 3.29
C PHE A 148 2.47 -8.61 1.87
N LEU A 149 2.53 -9.92 1.71
CA LEU A 149 2.51 -10.60 0.41
C LEU A 149 1.07 -10.61 -0.09
N CYS A 150 0.87 -10.01 -1.26
CA CYS A 150 -0.47 -9.78 -1.82
C CYS A 150 -0.68 -10.62 -3.07
N ARG A 151 -1.83 -11.28 -3.14
CA ARG A 151 -2.26 -12.05 -4.30
C ARG A 151 -2.85 -11.17 -5.40
N GLY A 152 -2.94 -11.70 -6.62
CA GLY A 152 -3.49 -10.99 -7.77
C GLY A 152 -4.98 -10.63 -7.70
N ASP A 153 -5.75 -11.23 -6.79
CA ASP A 153 -7.17 -10.93 -6.53
C ASP A 153 -7.40 -9.92 -5.40
N GLN A 154 -6.35 -9.49 -4.71
CA GLN A 154 -6.44 -8.59 -3.57
C GLN A 154 -6.14 -7.15 -3.99
N SER A 155 -7.02 -6.22 -3.66
CA SER A 155 -6.76 -4.79 -3.80
C SER A 155 -6.51 -4.16 -2.44
N VAL A 156 -5.68 -3.13 -2.38
CA VAL A 156 -5.38 -2.41 -1.13
C VAL A 156 -5.84 -0.96 -1.22
N THR A 157 -6.48 -0.48 -0.16
CA THR A 157 -6.75 0.95 0.07
C THR A 157 -5.99 1.37 1.30
N TYR A 158 -4.98 2.23 1.12
CA TYR A 158 -4.33 2.91 2.24
C TYR A 158 -5.28 3.94 2.85
N GLY A 159 -5.32 3.99 4.18
CA GLY A 159 -6.02 5.04 4.91
C GLY A 159 -5.41 6.42 4.64
N VAL A 160 -6.17 7.47 4.97
CA VAL A 160 -5.66 8.84 4.91
C VAL A 160 -4.42 8.94 5.81
N ALA A 161 -3.37 9.55 5.28
CA ALA A 161 -2.08 9.75 5.96
C ALA A 161 -1.33 8.47 6.38
N THR A 162 -1.79 7.27 6.00
CA THR A 162 -1.09 6.02 6.29
C THR A 162 0.26 5.98 5.57
N TRP A 163 1.34 5.73 6.30
CA TRP A 163 2.65 5.49 5.72
C TRP A 163 2.73 4.12 5.06
N HIS A 164 3.17 4.10 3.80
CA HIS A 164 3.34 2.89 3.02
C HIS A 164 4.54 3.02 2.07
N ALA A 165 5.12 1.91 1.64
CA ALA A 165 6.12 1.96 0.58
C ALA A 165 5.44 2.26 -0.77
N PRO A 166 6.15 2.89 -1.73
CA PRO A 166 5.73 2.89 -3.13
C PRO A 166 5.39 1.47 -3.60
N MET A 167 4.52 1.32 -4.60
CA MET A 167 4.07 0.01 -5.05
C MET A 167 5.22 -0.91 -5.50
N ILE A 168 5.35 -2.10 -4.88
CA ILE A 168 6.43 -3.05 -5.13
C ILE A 168 5.88 -4.30 -5.81
N VAL A 169 6.20 -4.48 -7.09
CA VAL A 169 5.89 -5.73 -7.81
C VAL A 169 6.95 -6.77 -7.52
N ILE A 170 6.51 -8.01 -7.27
CA ILE A 170 7.37 -9.18 -7.07
C ILE A 170 6.82 -10.35 -7.88
N GLY A 171 7.55 -11.46 -7.91
CA GLY A 171 7.17 -12.65 -8.67
C GLY A 171 7.85 -12.72 -10.04
N PRO A 172 7.41 -13.66 -10.89
CA PRO A 172 8.13 -14.04 -12.12
C PRO A 172 7.86 -13.13 -13.33
N HIS A 173 6.96 -12.15 -13.23
CA HIS A 173 6.53 -11.34 -14.37
C HIS A 173 7.23 -9.98 -14.40
N ASP A 174 7.44 -9.45 -15.61
CA ASP A 174 8.16 -8.18 -15.84
C ASP A 174 7.41 -6.93 -15.35
N HIS A 175 6.09 -7.03 -15.19
CA HIS A 175 5.25 -5.96 -14.66
C HIS A 175 3.91 -6.49 -14.12
N LEU A 176 3.28 -5.67 -13.27
CA LEU A 176 1.87 -5.75 -12.91
C LEU A 176 1.25 -4.35 -13.12
N ASP A 177 0.12 -4.32 -13.81
CA ASP A 177 -0.66 -3.10 -13.99
C ASP A 177 -1.67 -2.95 -12.84
N PHE A 178 -1.87 -1.72 -12.39
CA PHE A 178 -2.85 -1.37 -11.36
C PHE A 178 -3.75 -0.25 -11.84
N ALA A 179 -5.06 -0.38 -11.60
CA ALA A 179 -5.94 0.78 -11.57
C ALA A 179 -5.79 1.46 -10.20
N VAL A 180 -5.52 2.76 -10.21
CA VAL A 180 -5.20 3.52 -8.99
C VAL A 180 -6.22 4.63 -8.80
N LEU A 181 -6.90 4.63 -7.66
CA LEU A 181 -7.82 5.70 -7.27
C LEU A 181 -7.22 6.55 -6.14
N VAL A 182 -7.11 7.85 -6.38
CA VAL A 182 -6.58 8.83 -5.42
C VAL A 182 -7.23 10.19 -5.66
N HIS A 183 -7.25 11.07 -4.65
CA HIS A 183 -7.59 12.48 -4.86
C HIS A 183 -6.33 13.33 -4.89
N GLU A 184 -6.14 14.13 -5.94
CA GLU A 184 -4.96 14.99 -6.06
C GLU A 184 -5.38 16.45 -6.28
N SER A 185 -4.74 17.37 -5.55
CA SER A 185 -4.93 18.82 -5.69
C SER A 185 -3.92 19.46 -6.65
N GLY A 186 -2.86 18.72 -6.99
CA GLY A 186 -1.71 19.23 -7.74
C GLY A 186 -0.73 20.03 -6.88
N VAL A 187 -0.87 20.00 -5.55
CA VAL A 187 0.08 20.61 -4.60
C VAL A 187 1.03 19.53 -4.11
N PRO A 188 2.33 19.56 -4.50
CA PRO A 188 3.21 18.41 -4.32
C PRO A 188 3.31 17.85 -2.89
N GLU A 189 3.36 18.72 -1.88
CA GLU A 189 3.50 18.33 -0.47
C GLU A 189 2.18 17.87 0.17
N GLU A 190 1.04 18.31 -0.37
CA GLU A 190 -0.29 17.89 0.10
C GLU A 190 -0.75 16.62 -0.60
N ASP A 191 -0.28 16.40 -1.82
CA ASP A 191 -0.55 15.18 -2.57
C ASP A 191 0.26 14.02 -2.04
N CYS A 192 1.56 14.17 -1.78
CA CYS A 192 2.39 13.07 -1.28
C CYS A 192 3.64 13.57 -0.52
N GLN A 193 3.91 12.96 0.63
CA GLN A 193 5.09 13.21 1.46
C GLN A 193 5.93 11.93 1.57
N GLU A 194 7.24 12.04 1.43
CA GLU A 194 8.16 10.91 1.46
C GLU A 194 9.20 11.02 2.59
N VAL A 195 9.51 9.87 3.20
CA VAL A 195 10.67 9.68 4.06
C VAL A 195 11.58 8.64 3.40
N THR A 196 12.84 9.03 3.22
CA THR A 196 13.88 8.19 2.63
C THR A 196 14.76 7.56 3.70
N TYR A 197 15.27 6.36 3.43
CA TYR A 197 16.07 5.56 4.35
C TYR A 197 17.40 5.19 3.72
N GLU A 198 18.49 5.53 4.39
CA GLU A 198 19.84 5.21 3.94
C GLU A 198 20.56 4.29 4.95
N PRO A 199 21.05 3.11 4.53
CA PRO A 199 20.95 2.53 3.18
C PRO A 199 19.58 1.94 2.82
N GLY A 200 18.65 1.85 3.79
CA GLY A 200 17.35 1.18 3.69
C GLY A 200 17.18 0.11 4.77
N PHE A 201 15.96 -0.38 4.97
CA PHE A 201 15.66 -1.47 5.91
C PHE A 201 15.20 -2.73 5.17
N LYS A 202 15.43 -3.90 5.76
CA LYS A 202 15.25 -5.19 5.08
C LYS A 202 13.87 -5.78 5.36
N VAL A 203 13.24 -6.30 4.32
CA VAL A 203 12.00 -7.08 4.38
C VAL A 203 12.25 -8.48 3.82
N LEU A 204 12.02 -9.50 4.64
CA LEU A 204 12.15 -10.92 4.29
C LEU A 204 10.83 -11.43 3.69
N LEU A 205 10.86 -11.93 2.46
CA LEU A 205 9.66 -12.38 1.74
C LEU A 205 9.33 -13.86 1.96
N SER A 206 10.34 -14.68 2.28
CA SER A 206 10.23 -16.13 2.49
C SER A 206 11.41 -16.59 3.33
#